data_AF-M5C1Y4-F1
#
_entry.id   AF-M5C1Y4-F1
#
_cell.length_a   1.000
_cell.length_b   1.000
_cell.length_c   1.000
_cell.angle_alpha   90.00
_cell.angle_beta   90.00
_cell.angle_gamma   90.00
#
_symmetry.space_group_name_H-M   'P 1'
#
loop_
_entity.id
_entity.type
_entity.pdbx_description
1 polymer ?
#
loop_
_entity_poly.entity_id
_entity_poly.type
_entity_poly.pdbx_seq_one_letter_code
_entity_poly.pdbx_strand_id
1 'polypeptide(L)'
;MLQWLFWMNAGLGPMQGQLNHFNKFAPEKIPYGIKRYHDETLRLLSVIDDHLSGKWSKEPEREYLAGNGKGKYSWADISTYPWVYIAEFSGITKDELASLKHLNAWLERITQRPAVQRALNNYTKPE
;
A
#
# COMPACT_ATOMS: atom_id res chain seq x y z
N MET A 1 -16.45 -1.19 -2.13
CA MET A 1 -15.81 -0.64 -0.91
C MET A 1 -15.43 -1.75 0.04
N LEU A 2 -16.39 -2.52 0.58
CA LEU A 2 -16.12 -3.62 1.51
C LEU A 2 -15.07 -4.62 1.00
N GLN A 3 -15.11 -4.98 -0.29
CA GLN A 3 -14.10 -5.88 -0.90
C GLN A 3 -12.66 -5.43 -0.62
N TRP A 4 -12.37 -4.13 -0.73
CA TRP A 4 -11.03 -3.57 -0.56
C TRP A 4 -10.66 -3.43 0.91
N LEU A 5 -11.64 -3.16 1.77
CA LEU A 5 -11.43 -3.16 3.21
C LEU A 5 -11.04 -4.56 3.70
N PHE A 6 -11.77 -5.60 3.30
CA PHE A 6 -11.43 -6.99 3.63
C PHE A 6 -10.11 -7.43 3.00
N TRP A 7 -9.86 -7.04 1.74
CA TRP A 7 -8.58 -7.32 1.09
C TRP A 7 -7.38 -6.71 1.83
N MET A 8 -7.50 -5.46 2.32
CA MET A 8 -6.43 -4.84 3.12
C MET A 8 -6.21 -5.61 4.42
N ASN A 9 -7.29 -5.91 5.15
CA ASN A 9 -7.23 -6.58 6.45
C ASN A 9 -6.76 -8.04 6.37
N ALA A 10 -7.05 -8.75 5.28
CA ALA A 10 -6.70 -10.16 5.08
C ALA A 10 -5.42 -10.37 4.25
N GLY A 11 -4.98 -9.34 3.51
CA GLY A 11 -3.84 -9.39 2.60
C GLY A 11 -2.74 -8.43 3.03
N LEU A 12 -2.78 -7.20 2.53
CA LEU A 12 -1.68 -6.23 2.66
C LEU A 12 -1.22 -6.05 4.11
N GLY A 13 -2.15 -5.77 5.03
CA GLY A 13 -1.82 -5.49 6.43
C GLY A 13 -1.05 -6.65 7.09
N PRO A 14 -1.62 -7.87 7.13
CA PRO A 14 -0.92 -9.03 7.69
C PRO A 14 0.41 -9.34 7.00
N MET A 15 0.48 -9.31 5.67
CA MET A 15 1.70 -9.70 4.94
C MET A 15 2.84 -8.70 5.15
N GLN A 16 2.53 -7.39 5.08
CA GLN A 16 3.51 -6.36 5.36
C GLN A 16 3.90 -6.33 6.85
N GLY A 17 2.98 -6.67 7.76
CA GLY A 17 3.28 -6.87 9.18
C GLY A 17 4.30 -8.00 9.42
N GLN A 18 4.17 -9.12 8.70
CA GLN A 18 5.16 -10.18 8.75
C GLN A 18 6.50 -9.73 8.15
N LEU A 19 6.49 -8.98 7.05
CA LEU A 19 7.70 -8.39 6.50
C LEU A 19 8.40 -7.48 7.52
N ASN A 20 7.66 -6.59 8.19
CA ASN A 20 8.18 -5.77 9.29
C ASN A 20 8.83 -6.63 10.37
N HIS A 21 8.15 -7.70 10.80
CA HIS A 21 8.68 -8.60 11.82
C HIS A 21 10.01 -9.23 11.38
N PHE A 22 10.04 -9.96 10.26
CA PHE A 22 11.26 -10.67 9.84
C PHE A 22 12.38 -9.74 9.39
N ASN A 23 12.06 -8.60 8.77
CA ASN A 23 13.06 -7.69 8.23
C ASN A 23 13.64 -6.76 9.31
N LYS A 24 12.81 -6.24 10.22
CA LYS A 24 13.24 -5.22 11.20
C LYS A 24 13.40 -5.77 12.61
N PHE A 25 12.41 -6.51 13.10
CA PHE A 25 12.27 -6.76 14.54
C PHE A 25 12.73 -8.14 15.03
N ALA A 26 12.73 -9.16 14.17
CA ALA A 26 13.16 -10.50 14.54
C ALA A 26 14.64 -10.48 14.96
N PRO A 27 14.99 -11.10 16.11
CA PRO A 27 16.35 -11.07 16.66
C PRO A 27 17.34 -11.78 15.74
N GLU A 28 16.88 -12.79 15.02
CA GLU A 28 17.66 -13.53 14.03
C GLU A 28 17.10 -13.26 12.62
N LYS A 29 18.00 -13.08 11.65
CA LYS A 29 17.60 -12.91 10.26
C LYS A 29 17.33 -14.28 9.63
N ILE A 30 16.11 -14.44 9.15
CA ILE A 30 15.65 -15.65 8.45
C ILE A 30 15.45 -15.29 6.98
N PRO A 31 16.43 -15.53 6.09
CA PRO A 31 16.39 -15.05 4.71
C PRO A 31 15.14 -15.49 3.94
N TYR A 32 14.68 -16.72 4.17
CA TYR A 32 13.44 -17.22 3.55
C TYR A 32 12.21 -16.42 4.00
N GLY A 33 12.09 -16.13 5.30
CA GLY A 33 10.97 -15.35 5.84
C GLY A 33 10.94 -13.95 5.26
N ILE A 34 12.10 -13.27 5.26
CA ILE A 34 12.24 -11.94 4.67
C ILE A 34 11.83 -11.97 3.19
N LYS A 35 12.43 -12.87 2.39
CA LYS A 35 12.12 -12.96 0.96
C LYS A 35 10.65 -13.25 0.70
N ARG A 36 10.06 -14.22 1.42
CA ARG A 36 8.65 -14.60 1.25
C ARG A 36 7.71 -13.42 1.46
N TYR A 37 7.86 -12.69 2.56
CA TYR A 37 6.96 -11.58 2.87
C TYR A 37 7.29 -10.31 2.11
N HIS A 38 8.54 -10.16 1.67
CA HIS A 38 8.94 -9.11 0.73
C HIS A 38 8.21 -9.29 -0.60
N ASP A 39 8.37 -10.47 -1.23
CA ASP A 39 7.75 -10.78 -2.52
C ASP A 39 6.21 -10.67 -2.46
N GLU A 40 5.59 -11.17 -1.38
CA GLU A 40 4.14 -11.09 -1.23
C GLU A 40 3.65 -9.66 -0.99
N THR A 41 4.37 -8.85 -0.20
CA THR A 41 4.05 -7.43 -0.02
C THR A 41 4.14 -6.70 -1.35
N LEU A 42 5.24 -6.89 -2.10
CA LEU A 42 5.41 -6.28 -3.42
C LEU A 42 4.28 -6.70 -4.38
N ARG A 43 3.93 -7.99 -4.43
CA ARG A 43 2.80 -8.48 -5.23
C ARG A 43 1.48 -7.80 -4.86
N LEU A 44 1.20 -7.61 -3.58
CA LEU A 44 -0.02 -6.94 -3.10
C LEU A 44 -0.04 -5.45 -3.46
N LEU A 45 1.11 -4.77 -3.41
CA LEU A 45 1.26 -3.40 -3.92
C LEU A 45 1.02 -3.34 -5.43
N SER A 46 1.53 -4.31 -6.20
CA SER A 46 1.23 -4.44 -7.63
C SER A 46 -0.25 -4.66 -7.92
N VAL A 47 -0.98 -5.40 -7.07
CA VAL A 47 -2.44 -5.55 -7.23
C VAL A 47 -3.17 -4.22 -7.11
N ILE A 48 -2.72 -3.34 -6.22
CA ILE A 48 -3.29 -1.98 -6.11
C ILE A 48 -2.96 -1.17 -7.37
N ASP A 49 -1.70 -1.15 -7.80
CA ASP A 49 -1.26 -0.45 -9.01
C ASP A 49 -2.08 -0.86 -10.24
N ASP A 50 -2.20 -2.17 -10.41
CA ASP A 50 -2.96 -2.82 -11.46
C ASP A 50 -4.45 -2.46 -11.43
N HIS A 51 -5.07 -2.45 -10.24
CA HIS A 51 -6.46 -2.03 -10.10
C HIS A 51 -6.62 -0.55 -10.48
N LEU A 52 -5.74 0.31 -9.99
CA LEU A 52 -5.76 1.74 -10.26
C LEU A 52 -5.49 2.06 -11.73
N SER A 53 -4.71 1.24 -12.44
CA SER A 53 -4.52 1.38 -13.88
C SER A 53 -5.82 1.20 -14.68
N GLY A 54 -6.85 0.58 -14.09
CA GLY A 54 -8.10 0.25 -14.77
C GLY A 54 -8.01 -0.96 -15.71
N LYS A 55 -6.82 -1.54 -15.92
CA LYS A 55 -6.55 -2.57 -16.94
C LYS A 55 -7.39 -3.84 -16.77
N TRP A 56 -7.79 -4.19 -15.54
CA TRP A 56 -8.62 -5.36 -15.26
C TRP A 56 -10.12 -5.08 -15.39
N SER A 57 -10.55 -3.85 -15.09
CA SER A 57 -11.97 -3.48 -15.10
C SER A 57 -12.46 -2.96 -16.45
N LYS A 58 -11.57 -2.74 -17.43
CA LYS A 58 -11.86 -2.01 -18.69
C LYS A 58 -12.43 -0.61 -18.45
N GLU A 59 -12.20 -0.08 -17.26
CA GLU A 59 -12.53 1.28 -16.86
C GLU A 59 -11.34 2.19 -17.21
N PRO A 60 -11.56 3.51 -17.36
CA PRO A 60 -10.43 4.45 -17.37
C PRO A 60 -9.61 4.33 -16.08
N GLU A 61 -8.41 4.90 -16.10
CA GLU A 61 -7.55 4.99 -14.92
C GLU A 61 -8.33 5.50 -13.70
N ARG A 62 -8.16 4.81 -12.58
CA ARG A 62 -8.90 5.03 -11.34
C ARG A 62 -8.09 5.89 -10.39
N GLU A 63 -8.77 6.79 -9.70
CA GLU A 63 -8.20 7.68 -8.70
C GLU A 63 -8.24 7.08 -7.29
N TYR A 64 -9.18 6.15 -7.02
CA TYR A 64 -9.43 5.54 -5.71
C TYR A 64 -9.84 4.06 -5.80
N LEU A 65 -9.68 3.33 -4.70
CA LEU A 65 -9.87 1.87 -4.65
C LEU A 65 -11.33 1.45 -4.84
N ALA A 66 -12.28 2.20 -4.31
CA ALA A 66 -13.70 1.85 -4.33
C ALA A 66 -14.57 2.84 -5.11
N GLY A 67 -15.76 2.42 -5.54
CA GLY A 67 -16.69 3.24 -6.31
C GLY A 67 -16.67 2.92 -7.80
N ASN A 68 -17.56 3.52 -8.57
CA ASN A 68 -17.67 3.31 -10.02
C ASN A 68 -16.79 4.32 -10.78
N GLY A 69 -16.53 4.06 -12.07
CA GLY A 69 -15.67 4.90 -12.91
C GLY A 69 -14.29 5.09 -12.29
N LYS A 70 -13.88 6.35 -12.14
CA LYS A 70 -12.61 6.73 -11.48
C LYS A 70 -12.54 6.37 -9.98
N GLY A 71 -13.61 5.89 -9.38
CA GLY A 71 -13.68 5.62 -7.95
C GLY A 71 -13.95 6.88 -7.12
N LYS A 72 -14.12 6.67 -5.81
CA LYS A 72 -14.43 7.69 -4.81
C LYS A 72 -13.66 7.37 -3.54
N TYR A 73 -12.96 8.38 -3.01
CA TYR A 73 -12.23 8.28 -1.75
C TYR A 73 -13.15 7.74 -0.64
N SER A 74 -12.68 6.70 0.05
CA SER A 74 -13.49 5.95 0.99
C SER A 74 -12.66 5.37 2.14
N TRP A 75 -13.33 4.67 3.06
CA TRP A 75 -12.66 3.90 4.12
C TRP A 75 -11.64 2.89 3.59
N ALA A 76 -11.84 2.34 2.39
CA ALA A 76 -10.84 1.46 1.78
C ALA A 76 -9.51 2.19 1.60
N ASP A 77 -9.53 3.40 1.03
CA ASP A 77 -8.33 4.21 0.81
C ASP A 77 -7.70 4.65 2.14
N ILE A 78 -8.52 5.13 3.08
CA ILE A 78 -8.07 5.54 4.42
C ILE A 78 -7.35 4.41 5.14
N SER A 79 -7.89 3.19 5.04
CA SER A 79 -7.36 2.02 5.74
C SER A 79 -6.09 1.46 5.10
N THR A 80 -5.95 1.59 3.79
CA THR A 80 -4.81 1.06 3.01
C THR A 80 -3.64 2.06 2.97
N TYR A 81 -3.93 3.37 2.94
CA TYR A 81 -2.93 4.43 2.79
C TYR A 81 -1.74 4.32 3.77
N PRO A 82 -1.95 4.14 5.09
CA PRO A 82 -0.83 4.11 6.03
C PRO A 82 0.15 2.98 5.75
N TRP A 83 -0.33 1.81 5.29
CA TRP A 83 0.50 0.66 4.95
C TRP A 83 1.40 0.94 3.74
N VAL A 84 0.82 1.51 2.67
CA VAL A 84 1.58 1.89 1.48
C VAL A 84 2.59 3.00 1.81
N TYR A 85 2.19 3.99 2.61
CA TYR A 85 3.05 5.12 3.00
C TYR A 85 4.35 4.68 3.73
N ILE A 86 4.29 3.56 4.47
CA ILE A 86 5.44 3.00 5.19
C ILE A 86 6.08 1.80 4.48
N ALA A 87 5.74 1.50 3.23
CA ALA A 87 6.28 0.33 2.52
C ALA A 87 7.82 0.31 2.45
N GLU A 88 8.46 1.47 2.31
CA GLU A 88 9.94 1.58 2.36
C GLU A 88 10.51 1.17 3.72
N PHE A 89 9.85 1.57 4.82
CA PHE A 89 10.25 1.15 6.17
C PHE A 89 10.15 -0.38 6.31
N SER A 90 9.16 -1.01 5.68
CA SER A 90 9.03 -2.46 5.66
C SER A 90 10.13 -3.17 4.87
N GLY A 91 10.82 -2.46 3.97
CA GLY A 91 11.93 -3.00 3.17
C GLY A 91 11.64 -3.10 1.68
N ILE A 92 10.51 -2.59 1.18
CA ILE A 92 10.29 -2.42 -0.26
C ILE A 92 11.20 -1.29 -0.75
N THR A 93 11.95 -1.52 -1.81
CA THR A 93 12.92 -0.53 -2.30
C THR A 93 12.25 0.63 -3.02
N LYS A 94 12.97 1.76 -3.12
CA LYS A 94 12.52 2.93 -3.89
C LYS A 94 12.29 2.61 -5.36
N ASP A 95 13.14 1.78 -5.96
CA ASP A 95 13.02 1.40 -7.37
C ASP A 95 11.78 0.53 -7.62
N GLU A 96 11.50 -0.40 -6.70
CA GLU A 96 10.28 -1.21 -6.74
C GLU A 96 9.04 -0.34 -6.62
N LEU A 97 9.02 0.61 -5.67
CA LEU A 97 7.91 1.54 -5.56
C LEU A 97 7.79 2.43 -6.81
N ALA A 98 8.90 2.97 -7.33
CA ALA A 98 8.91 3.82 -8.51
C ALA A 98 8.34 3.10 -9.76
N SER A 99 8.46 1.77 -9.82
CA SER A 99 7.86 0.96 -10.88
C SER A 99 6.32 0.93 -10.84
N LEU A 100 5.71 1.16 -9.67
CA LEU A 100 4.26 1.14 -9.43
C LEU A 100 3.65 2.53 -9.62
N LYS A 101 3.54 2.96 -10.87
CA LYS A 101 3.18 4.33 -11.27
C LYS A 101 1.80 4.78 -10.76
N HIS A 102 0.78 3.94 -10.89
CA HIS A 102 -0.58 4.26 -10.48
C HIS A 102 -0.74 4.23 -8.96
N LEU A 103 -0.03 3.32 -8.29
CA LEU A 103 0.08 3.31 -6.84
C LEU A 103 0.69 4.62 -6.32
N ASN A 104 1.79 5.09 -6.92
CA ASN A 104 2.42 6.35 -6.52
C ASN A 104 1.51 7.56 -6.76
N ALA A 105 0.83 7.63 -7.90
CA ALA A 105 -0.13 8.69 -8.17
C ALA A 105 -1.29 8.69 -7.15
N TRP A 106 -1.74 7.51 -6.73
CA TRP A 106 -2.72 7.36 -5.63
C TRP A 106 -2.16 7.78 -4.27
N LEU A 107 -0.93 7.40 -3.94
CA LEU A 107 -0.27 7.76 -2.70
C LEU A 107 -0.09 9.28 -2.61
N GLU A 108 0.37 9.92 -3.67
CA GLU A 108 0.54 11.37 -3.76
C GLU A 108 -0.80 12.10 -3.60
N ARG A 109 -1.82 11.70 -4.38
CA ARG A 109 -3.16 12.29 -4.32
C ARG A 109 -3.77 12.25 -2.91
N ILE A 110 -3.61 11.14 -2.19
CA ILE A 110 -4.10 11.02 -0.81
C ILE A 110 -3.24 11.84 0.15
N THR A 111 -1.92 11.83 -0.04
CA THR A 111 -0.98 12.61 0.77
C THR A 111 -1.31 14.09 0.71
N GLN A 112 -1.68 14.64 -0.45
CA GLN A 112 -2.03 16.06 -0.61
C GLN A 112 -3.35 16.47 0.06
N ARG A 113 -4.13 15.54 0.62
CA ARG A 113 -5.38 15.87 1.30
C ARG A 113 -5.07 16.62 2.61
N PRO A 114 -5.74 17.75 2.91
CA PRO A 114 -5.47 18.52 4.13
C PRO A 114 -5.58 17.72 5.43
N ALA A 115 -6.51 16.77 5.50
CA ALA A 115 -6.66 15.90 6.67
C ALA A 115 -5.49 14.93 6.86
N VAL A 116 -4.92 14.43 5.75
CA VAL A 116 -3.76 13.53 5.77
C VAL A 116 -2.50 14.31 6.13
N GLN A 117 -2.29 15.49 5.52
CA GLN A 117 -1.20 16.39 5.91
C GLN A 117 -1.21 16.73 7.39
N ARG A 118 -2.38 17.06 7.97
CA ARG A 118 -2.50 17.29 9.42
C ARG A 118 -2.13 16.07 10.26
N ALA A 119 -2.48 14.86 9.81
CA ALA A 119 -2.10 13.63 10.50
C ALA A 119 -0.58 13.39 10.41
N LEU A 120 0.02 13.58 9.23
CA LEU A 120 1.45 13.41 9.00
C LEU A 120 2.31 14.41 9.78
N ASN A 121 1.85 15.66 9.94
CA ASN A 121 2.57 16.66 10.73
C ASN A 121 2.73 16.27 12.21
N ASN A 122 1.85 15.39 12.71
CA ASN A 122 1.90 14.85 14.07
C ASN A 122 2.50 13.44 14.13
N TYR A 123 3.03 12.93 13.01
CA TYR A 123 3.53 11.57 12.88
C TYR A 123 5.03 11.58 12.55
N THR A 124 5.82 10.94 13.40
CA THR A 124 7.23 10.67 13.11
C THR A 124 7.32 9.32 12.40
N LYS A 125 7.81 9.32 11.14
CA LYS A 125 8.00 8.08 10.38
C LYS A 125 9.05 7.22 11.09
N PRO A 126 8.80 5.92 11.30
CA PRO A 126 9.77 5.03 11.94
C PRO A 126 11.00 4.84 11.03
N GLU A 127 12.18 4.73 11.65
CA GLU A 127 13.49 4.50 11.00
C GLU A 127 13.81 3.00 10.88
#